data_AF-A0A3B9GKA6-F1
#
_entry.id   AF-A0A3B9GKA6-F1
#
_cell.length_a   1.000
_cell.length_b   1.000
_cell.length_c   1.000
_cell.angle_alpha   90.00
_cell.angle_beta   90.00
_cell.angle_gamma   90.00
#
_symmetry.space_group_name_H-M   'P 1'
#
loop_
_entity.id
_entity.type
_entity.pdbx_description
1 polymer ?
#
loop_
_entity_poly.entity_id
_entity_poly.type
_entity_poly.pdbx_seq_one_letter_code
_entity_poly.pdbx_strand_id
1 'polypeptide(L)'
;AGTDYTDYKAVKDLKARGNYYDPAKAKDYFAKAVAELTDGAGAIKGVQAGAVDMKPIADFKVDGKLPLQIVYVHSTDSTDTKMALLLQAMLKDVFGAANIELVLGSFVDDKYNDVVKPRRFDLTYDSFRFSFADPISQLGRLTTKGSVNDGEWSDAEFDALVSQGEAENNLAKRFDIFSMAERMFIDRAYVLPFQMGGGAYTMSKALPFTYPRGGFGTTRFKYKGMIVESEPVTMERYQKLKAEFYKELESTLKK
;
A
#
# COMPACT_ATOMS: atom_id res chain seq x y z
N ALA A 1 1.09 -29.15 -4.16
CA ALA A 1 0.17 -27.99 -4.14
C ALA A 1 0.95 -26.78 -3.65
N GLY A 2 0.72 -25.59 -4.22
CA GLY A 2 1.34 -24.36 -3.68
C GLY A 2 0.68 -23.95 -2.37
N THR A 3 1.44 -23.32 -1.48
CA THR A 3 0.93 -22.71 -0.25
C THR A 3 0.56 -21.26 -0.54
N ASP A 4 -0.62 -20.82 -0.10
CA ASP A 4 -0.99 -19.40 -0.16
C ASP A 4 -0.01 -18.59 0.70
N TYR A 5 0.48 -17.46 0.19
CA TYR A 5 1.46 -16.64 0.91
C TYR A 5 0.95 -16.21 2.30
N THR A 6 -0.34 -15.99 2.44
CA THR A 6 -0.97 -15.61 3.72
C THR A 6 -1.09 -16.78 4.71
N ASP A 7 -0.77 -18.01 4.29
CA ASP A 7 -0.73 -19.19 5.18
C ASP A 7 0.67 -19.47 5.75
N TYR A 8 1.68 -18.66 5.42
CA TYR A 8 3.02 -18.74 6.01
C TYR A 8 3.04 -18.28 7.46
N LYS A 9 3.90 -18.89 8.27
CA LYS A 9 3.85 -18.84 9.74
C LYS A 9 3.80 -17.41 10.30
N ALA A 10 4.57 -16.47 9.73
CA ALA A 10 4.71 -15.14 10.29
C ALA A 10 3.49 -14.23 10.06
N VAL A 11 2.69 -14.48 9.01
CA VAL A 11 1.53 -13.64 8.63
C VAL A 11 0.19 -14.37 8.78
N LYS A 12 0.20 -15.68 9.03
CA LYS A 12 -1.00 -16.50 9.15
C LYS A 12 -1.94 -16.03 10.25
N ASP A 13 -1.42 -15.56 11.37
CA ASP A 13 -2.22 -15.04 12.47
C ASP A 13 -2.84 -13.67 12.14
N LEU A 14 -2.18 -12.86 11.31
CA LEU A 14 -2.78 -11.63 10.77
C LEU A 14 -4.01 -11.99 9.94
N LYS A 15 -3.86 -12.88 8.96
CA LYS A 15 -4.98 -13.39 8.14
C LYS A 15 -6.15 -13.90 9.00
N ALA A 16 -5.83 -14.67 10.04
CA ALA A 16 -6.84 -15.30 10.90
C ALA A 16 -7.55 -14.32 11.84
N ARG A 17 -7.02 -13.10 12.03
CA ARG A 17 -7.55 -12.12 13.00
C ARG A 17 -8.95 -11.61 12.63
N GLY A 18 -9.26 -11.55 11.33
CA GLY A 18 -10.57 -11.14 10.81
C GLY A 18 -10.85 -9.65 11.00
N ASN A 19 -11.07 -9.20 12.24
CA ASN A 19 -11.24 -7.78 12.56
C ASN A 19 -9.92 -7.17 13.06
N TYR A 20 -9.41 -6.21 12.31
CA TYR A 20 -8.19 -5.47 12.65
C TYR A 20 -8.47 -4.19 13.45
N TYR A 21 -9.74 -3.80 13.60
CA TYR A 21 -10.15 -2.63 14.36
C TYR A 21 -10.35 -2.97 15.84
N ASP A 22 -9.34 -2.65 16.65
CA ASP A 22 -9.31 -2.87 18.10
C ASP A 22 -8.98 -1.55 18.85
N PRO A 23 -10.00 -0.73 19.18
CA PRO A 23 -9.79 0.56 19.83
C PRO A 23 -9.26 0.42 21.26
N ALA A 24 -9.52 -0.70 21.96
CA ALA A 24 -9.02 -0.94 23.30
C ALA A 24 -7.50 -1.16 23.28
N LYS A 25 -7.03 -1.99 22.35
CA LYS A 25 -5.60 -2.22 22.14
C LYS A 25 -4.90 -0.97 21.61
N ALA A 26 -5.54 -0.20 20.72
CA ALA A 26 -4.99 1.08 20.27
C ALA A 26 -4.79 2.06 21.44
N LYS A 27 -5.77 2.19 22.33
CA LYS A 27 -5.67 3.00 23.56
C LYS A 27 -4.57 2.51 24.51
N ASP A 28 -4.40 1.20 24.66
CA ASP A 28 -3.34 0.60 25.49
C ASP A 28 -1.94 0.95 24.96
N TYR A 29 -1.69 0.80 23.65
CA TYR A 29 -0.41 1.20 23.05
C TYR A 29 -0.19 2.71 23.13
N PHE A 30 -1.23 3.51 22.91
CA PHE A 30 -1.12 4.96 23.04
C PHE A 30 -0.77 5.37 24.48
N ALA A 31 -1.38 4.76 25.49
CA ALA A 31 -1.05 5.02 26.88
C ALA A 31 0.42 4.67 27.21
N LYS A 32 0.93 3.56 26.67
CA LYS A 32 2.36 3.19 26.81
C LYS A 32 3.27 4.23 26.16
N ALA A 33 2.93 4.68 24.94
CA ALA A 33 3.69 5.72 24.25
C ALA A 33 3.68 7.05 25.01
N VAL A 34 2.52 7.48 25.55
CA VAL A 34 2.43 8.68 26.38
C VAL A 34 3.30 8.56 27.64
N ALA A 35 3.26 7.42 28.34
CA ALA A 35 4.08 7.20 29.52
C ALA A 35 5.59 7.23 29.21
N GLU A 36 5.98 6.69 28.07
CA GLU A 36 7.39 6.66 27.63
C GLU A 36 7.87 8.02 27.13
N LEU A 37 7.06 8.70 26.30
CA LEU A 37 7.48 9.87 25.52
C LEU A 37 7.11 11.21 26.14
N THR A 38 6.28 11.24 27.19
CA THR A 38 5.94 12.49 27.88
C THR A 38 6.51 12.54 29.29
N ASP A 39 6.53 13.73 29.88
CA ASP A 39 6.88 13.97 31.28
C ASP A 39 5.77 13.60 32.28
N GLY A 40 4.65 13.03 31.81
CA GLY A 40 3.46 12.72 32.61
C GLY A 40 2.54 13.92 32.87
N ALA A 41 2.97 15.14 32.54
CA ALA A 41 2.16 16.37 32.56
C ALA A 41 1.72 16.79 31.14
N GLY A 42 2.05 15.99 30.13
CA GLY A 42 1.66 16.18 28.73
C GLY A 42 2.71 16.87 27.88
N ALA A 43 3.88 17.24 28.41
CA ALA A 43 4.98 17.74 27.58
C ALA A 43 5.76 16.58 26.97
N ILE A 44 6.03 16.66 25.66
CA ILE A 44 6.72 15.62 24.91
C ILE A 44 8.23 15.80 25.12
N LYS A 45 8.90 14.73 25.55
CA LYS A 45 10.34 14.74 25.85
C LYS A 45 11.15 15.11 24.61
N GLY A 46 12.05 16.08 24.75
CA GLY A 46 12.94 16.51 23.67
C GLY A 46 12.28 17.38 22.60
N VAL A 47 10.99 17.72 22.75
CA VAL A 47 10.28 18.61 21.81
C VAL A 47 10.15 20.00 22.43
N GLN A 48 10.32 21.02 21.60
CA GLN A 48 10.18 22.43 21.99
C GLN A 48 9.05 23.08 21.19
N ALA A 49 8.48 24.15 21.73
CA ALA A 49 7.54 24.99 21.00
C ALA A 49 8.20 25.54 19.73
N GLY A 50 7.45 25.55 18.62
CA GLY A 50 7.98 25.90 17.31
C GLY A 50 6.89 26.17 16.29
N ALA A 51 7.31 26.50 15.07
CA ALA A 51 6.43 26.62 13.91
C ALA A 51 6.62 25.40 13.01
N VAL A 52 5.51 24.82 12.58
CA VAL A 52 5.45 23.79 11.54
C VAL A 52 5.25 24.51 10.21
N ASP A 53 6.30 24.60 9.40
CA ASP A 53 6.24 25.24 8.07
C ASP A 53 6.27 24.17 6.97
N MET A 54 5.08 23.72 6.57
CA MET A 54 4.86 22.76 5.48
C MET A 54 4.13 23.42 4.31
N LYS A 55 4.27 24.74 4.10
CA LYS A 55 3.56 25.45 3.02
C LYS A 55 3.79 24.81 1.65
N PRO A 56 2.76 24.72 0.79
CA PRO A 56 1.41 25.26 0.96
C PRO A 56 0.44 24.35 1.74
N ILE A 57 0.91 23.22 2.28
CA ILE A 57 0.07 22.16 2.86
C ILE A 57 -0.44 22.51 4.25
N ALA A 58 0.45 22.96 5.14
CA ALA A 58 0.10 23.36 6.50
C ALA A 58 1.09 24.41 7.03
N ASP A 59 0.59 25.32 7.88
CA ASP A 59 1.38 26.32 8.61
C ASP A 59 0.69 26.63 9.95
N PHE A 60 1.31 26.19 11.06
CA PHE A 60 0.78 26.41 12.40
C PHE A 60 1.88 26.37 13.46
N LYS A 61 1.53 26.75 14.69
CA LYS A 61 2.44 26.72 15.84
C LYS A 61 2.11 25.54 16.75
N VAL A 62 3.14 24.92 17.30
CA VAL A 62 3.05 23.85 18.30
C VAL A 62 3.75 24.29 19.58
N ASP A 63 3.29 23.80 20.72
CA ASP A 63 3.85 24.11 22.04
C ASP A 63 4.70 22.97 22.64
N GLY A 64 4.83 21.86 21.90
CA GLY A 64 5.56 20.66 22.33
C GLY A 64 4.81 19.80 23.34
N LYS A 65 3.49 19.97 23.46
CA LYS A 65 2.63 19.23 24.38
C LYS A 65 1.53 18.48 23.63
N LEU A 66 0.81 17.62 24.35
CA LEU A 66 -0.45 17.07 23.86
C LEU A 66 -1.53 18.17 23.73
N PRO A 67 -2.42 18.10 22.73
CA PRO A 67 -2.57 17.01 21.76
C PRO A 67 -1.43 16.98 20.72
N LEU A 68 -1.01 15.78 20.33
CA LEU A 68 -0.08 15.60 19.22
C LEU A 68 -0.78 16.01 17.93
N GLN A 69 -0.31 17.11 17.32
CA GLN A 69 -0.75 17.52 15.99
C GLN A 69 -0.09 16.65 14.92
N ILE A 70 -0.89 16.06 14.04
CA ILE A 70 -0.43 15.21 12.93
C ILE A 70 -0.99 15.79 11.63
N VAL A 71 -0.11 16.19 10.71
CA VAL A 71 -0.50 16.69 9.39
C VAL A 71 -0.83 15.51 8.48
N TYR A 72 -2.12 15.32 8.21
CA TYR A 72 -2.62 14.36 7.22
C TYR A 72 -2.90 15.06 5.90
N VAL A 73 -2.22 14.62 4.84
CA VAL A 73 -2.31 15.26 3.53
C VAL A 73 -3.12 14.41 2.56
N HIS A 74 -4.17 15.00 2.00
CA HIS A 74 -5.07 14.36 1.04
C HIS A 74 -5.24 15.19 -0.25
N SER A 75 -5.86 14.63 -1.30
CA SER A 75 -6.19 15.43 -2.50
C SER A 75 -7.45 16.26 -2.27
N THR A 76 -7.74 17.20 -3.17
CA THR A 76 -9.00 17.97 -3.13
C THR A 76 -10.23 17.19 -3.63
N ASP A 77 -10.08 15.92 -4.01
CA ASP A 77 -11.20 15.11 -4.45
C ASP A 77 -12.19 14.81 -3.32
N SER A 78 -13.48 14.75 -3.66
CA SER A 78 -14.56 14.57 -2.69
C SER A 78 -14.47 13.23 -1.92
N THR A 79 -13.95 12.17 -2.55
CA THR A 79 -13.73 10.87 -1.91
C THR A 79 -12.63 10.96 -0.86
N ASP A 80 -11.51 11.58 -1.23
CA ASP A 80 -10.34 11.72 -0.36
C ASP A 80 -10.62 12.63 0.82
N THR A 81 -11.35 13.73 0.58
CA THR A 81 -11.80 14.65 1.64
C THR A 81 -12.71 13.94 2.64
N LYS A 82 -13.64 13.08 2.18
CA LYS A 82 -14.49 12.28 3.08
C LYS A 82 -13.66 11.28 3.90
N MET A 83 -12.69 10.62 3.28
CA MET A 83 -11.76 9.72 3.99
C MET A 83 -10.94 10.47 5.04
N ALA A 84 -10.44 11.66 4.72
CA ALA A 84 -9.69 12.51 5.65
C ALA A 84 -10.51 12.91 6.87
N LEU A 85 -11.76 13.36 6.65
CA LEU A 85 -12.68 13.73 7.73
C LEU A 85 -13.08 12.51 8.57
N LEU A 86 -13.28 11.34 7.95
CA LEU A 86 -13.55 10.10 8.67
C LEU A 86 -12.36 9.69 9.53
N LEU A 87 -11.14 9.73 9.00
CA LEU A 87 -9.93 9.43 9.76
C LEU A 87 -9.76 10.39 10.95
N GLN A 88 -9.96 11.69 10.72
CA GLN A 88 -9.93 12.70 11.77
C GLN A 88 -10.95 12.39 12.88
N ALA A 89 -12.19 12.06 12.51
CA ALA A 89 -13.23 11.69 13.47
C ALA A 89 -12.90 10.41 14.23
N MET A 90 -12.38 9.37 13.56
CA MET A 90 -11.99 8.10 14.17
C MET A 90 -10.84 8.28 15.17
N LEU A 91 -9.79 9.02 14.82
CA LEU A 91 -8.68 9.29 15.73
C LEU A 91 -9.15 10.11 16.94
N LYS A 92 -10.02 11.10 16.73
CA LYS A 92 -10.60 11.90 17.81
C LYS A 92 -11.49 11.06 18.74
N ASP A 93 -12.28 10.14 18.22
CA ASP A 93 -13.13 9.25 19.01
C ASP A 93 -12.32 8.22 19.82
N VAL A 94 -11.29 7.62 19.21
CA VAL A 94 -10.45 6.61 19.86
C VAL A 94 -9.50 7.24 20.86
N PHE A 95 -8.81 8.33 20.52
CA PHE A 95 -7.74 8.87 21.37
C PHE A 95 -8.17 10.09 22.17
N GLY A 96 -9.20 10.81 21.74
CA GLY A 96 -9.66 12.05 22.38
C GLY A 96 -8.92 13.30 21.90
N ALA A 97 -9.62 14.42 21.84
CA ALA A 97 -9.09 15.70 21.37
C ALA A 97 -7.99 16.31 22.26
N ALA A 98 -7.86 15.85 23.51
CA ALA A 98 -6.77 16.25 24.39
C ALA A 98 -5.44 15.54 24.07
N ASN A 99 -5.50 14.48 23.26
CA ASN A 99 -4.36 13.60 23.00
C ASN A 99 -3.87 13.67 21.55
N ILE A 100 -4.78 13.69 20.57
CA ILE A 100 -4.43 13.75 19.14
C ILE A 100 -5.30 14.77 18.42
N GLU A 101 -4.66 15.53 17.55
CA GLU A 101 -5.31 16.43 16.60
C GLU A 101 -4.79 16.10 15.19
N LEU A 102 -5.69 15.71 14.28
CA LEU A 102 -5.34 15.53 12.88
C LEU A 102 -5.54 16.86 12.14
N VAL A 103 -4.47 17.49 11.70
CA VAL A 103 -4.49 18.72 10.89
C VAL A 103 -4.57 18.31 9.43
N LEU A 104 -5.63 18.72 8.74
CA LEU A 104 -5.86 18.35 7.34
C LEU A 104 -5.17 19.34 6.41
N GLY A 105 -4.22 18.84 5.62
CA GLY A 105 -3.61 19.56 4.51
C GLY A 105 -4.06 18.96 3.17
N SER A 106 -4.00 19.74 2.10
CA SER A 106 -4.38 19.26 0.78
C SER A 106 -3.39 19.64 -0.33
N PHE A 107 -3.24 18.75 -1.31
CA PHE A 107 -2.57 19.04 -2.59
C PHE A 107 -3.57 19.06 -3.74
N VAL A 108 -3.20 19.71 -4.85
CA VAL A 108 -4.09 19.87 -6.01
C VAL A 108 -3.72 18.94 -7.16
N ASP A 109 -2.44 18.86 -7.53
CA ASP A 109 -2.03 18.15 -8.76
C ASP A 109 -0.92 17.13 -8.48
N ASP A 110 0.32 17.58 -8.27
CA ASP A 110 1.46 16.69 -8.13
C ASP A 110 1.78 16.37 -6.66
N LYS A 111 1.08 15.37 -6.10
CA LYS A 111 1.35 14.86 -4.74
C LYS A 111 2.85 14.62 -4.51
N TYR A 112 3.56 14.04 -5.48
CA TYR A 112 4.95 13.65 -5.28
C TYR A 112 5.84 14.88 -5.11
N ASN A 113 5.76 15.85 -6.02
CA ASN A 113 6.61 17.04 -5.96
C ASN A 113 6.17 18.05 -4.89
N ASP A 114 4.88 18.11 -4.56
CA ASP A 114 4.35 19.09 -3.61
C ASP A 114 4.37 18.60 -2.16
N VAL A 115 4.24 17.29 -1.93
CA VAL A 115 4.08 16.67 -0.60
C VAL A 115 5.22 15.73 -0.27
N VAL A 116 5.44 14.69 -1.08
CA VAL A 116 6.34 13.58 -0.75
C VAL A 116 7.80 14.01 -0.78
N LYS A 117 8.29 14.45 -1.95
CA LYS A 117 9.67 14.87 -2.17
C LYS A 117 10.13 15.99 -1.22
N PRO A 118 9.33 17.04 -0.92
CA PRO A 118 9.70 18.06 0.05
C PRO A 118 9.40 17.69 1.51
N ARG A 119 8.84 16.50 1.78
CA ARG A 119 8.48 16.01 3.13
C ARG A 119 7.53 16.92 3.89
N ARG A 120 6.45 17.34 3.23
CA ARG A 120 5.41 18.21 3.80
C ARG A 120 4.22 17.41 4.31
N PHE A 121 4.46 16.38 5.10
CA PHE A 121 3.43 15.51 5.68
C PHE A 121 3.96 14.81 6.93
N ASP A 122 3.06 14.45 7.84
CA ASP A 122 3.30 13.42 8.86
C ASP A 122 2.64 12.10 8.45
N LEU A 123 1.44 12.20 7.86
CA LEU A 123 0.71 11.09 7.25
C LEU A 123 0.20 11.47 5.86
N THR A 124 0.30 10.55 4.92
CA THR A 124 -0.37 10.64 3.63
C THR A 124 -0.73 9.23 3.15
N TYR A 125 -1.73 9.13 2.28
CA TYR A 125 -2.08 7.84 1.70
C TYR A 125 -1.27 7.62 0.42
N ASP A 126 -0.87 6.39 0.14
CA ASP A 126 -0.33 6.02 -1.17
C ASP A 126 -0.95 4.70 -1.67
N SER A 127 -0.79 4.42 -2.95
CA SER A 127 -1.22 3.17 -3.56
C SER A 127 -0.09 2.58 -4.39
N PHE A 128 0.32 1.37 -4.02
CA PHE A 128 1.37 0.66 -4.73
C PHE A 128 0.80 -0.59 -5.40
N ARG A 129 1.01 -0.66 -6.72
CA ARG A 129 0.72 -1.88 -7.49
C ARG A 129 1.94 -2.78 -7.52
N PHE A 130 1.72 -4.09 -7.48
CA PHE A 130 2.76 -5.08 -7.74
C PHE A 130 3.14 -5.02 -9.23
N SER A 131 4.43 -4.90 -9.50
CA SER A 131 4.98 -4.96 -10.85
C SER A 131 4.96 -6.40 -11.39
N PHE A 132 5.06 -7.39 -10.50
CA PHE A 132 4.96 -8.82 -10.79
C PHE A 132 4.50 -9.59 -9.55
N ALA A 133 4.04 -10.83 -9.74
CA ALA A 133 3.40 -11.64 -8.70
C ALA A 133 4.41 -12.29 -7.73
N ASP A 134 5.15 -11.46 -6.98
CA ASP A 134 6.12 -11.88 -5.96
C ASP A 134 6.20 -10.84 -4.84
N PRO A 135 6.30 -11.24 -3.55
CA PRO A 135 6.45 -10.30 -2.43
C PRO A 135 7.59 -9.28 -2.59
N ILE A 136 8.70 -9.68 -3.24
CA ILE A 136 9.84 -8.78 -3.47
C ILE A 136 9.46 -7.56 -4.31
N SER A 137 8.41 -7.67 -5.14
CA SER A 137 7.92 -6.55 -5.96
C SER A 137 7.44 -5.37 -5.11
N GLN A 138 7.11 -5.56 -3.83
CA GLN A 138 6.89 -4.46 -2.88
C GLN A 138 7.99 -4.37 -1.84
N LEU A 139 8.30 -5.48 -1.17
CA LEU A 139 9.24 -5.47 -0.05
C LEU A 139 10.60 -4.90 -0.45
N GLY A 140 11.10 -5.22 -1.65
CA GLY A 140 12.36 -4.71 -2.18
C GLY A 140 12.37 -3.21 -2.48
N ARG A 141 11.21 -2.56 -2.59
CA ARG A 141 11.07 -1.12 -2.85
C ARG A 141 10.84 -0.32 -1.57
N LEU A 142 10.55 -1.00 -0.46
CA LEU A 142 10.31 -0.44 0.88
C LEU A 142 11.56 -0.45 1.76
N THR A 143 12.66 -1.07 1.31
CA THR A 143 13.95 -1.08 2.00
C THR A 143 14.53 0.32 2.16
N THR A 144 15.60 0.45 2.97
CA THR A 144 16.32 1.71 3.12
C THR A 144 16.69 2.30 1.75
N LYS A 145 16.26 3.55 1.49
CA LYS A 145 16.42 4.25 0.18
C LYS A 145 15.68 3.60 -1.00
N GLY A 146 14.74 2.71 -0.73
CA GLY A 146 13.90 2.09 -1.75
C GLY A 146 12.99 3.10 -2.46
N SER A 147 12.62 2.79 -3.70
CA SER A 147 11.91 3.71 -4.60
C SER A 147 10.52 4.17 -4.13
N VAL A 148 9.92 3.51 -3.15
CA VAL A 148 8.62 3.88 -2.57
C VAL A 148 8.67 4.03 -1.05
N ASN A 149 9.89 4.16 -0.52
CA ASN A 149 10.12 4.44 0.87
C ASN A 149 10.05 5.96 1.11
N ASP A 150 8.83 6.49 0.94
CA ASP A 150 8.56 7.93 1.02
C ASP A 150 8.77 8.50 2.43
N GLY A 151 8.65 7.64 3.45
CA GLY A 151 8.92 7.99 4.86
C GLY A 151 10.39 7.93 5.25
N GLU A 152 11.31 7.61 4.33
CA GLU A 152 12.75 7.42 4.57
C GLU A 152 13.09 6.48 5.72
N TRP A 153 12.22 5.52 5.97
CA TRP A 153 12.40 4.61 7.08
C TRP A 153 13.60 3.69 6.80
N SER A 154 14.45 3.47 7.80
CA SER A 154 15.66 2.67 7.66
C SER A 154 15.78 1.69 8.80
N ASP A 155 15.96 0.41 8.45
CA ASP A 155 16.01 -0.66 9.43
C ASP A 155 16.77 -1.87 8.89
N ALA A 156 17.93 -2.09 9.49
CA ALA A 156 18.85 -3.11 9.04
C ALA A 156 18.28 -4.54 9.16
N GLU A 157 17.35 -4.78 10.10
CA GLU A 157 16.78 -6.12 10.27
C GLU A 157 15.77 -6.43 9.15
N PHE A 158 14.95 -5.46 8.79
CA PHE A 158 14.04 -5.57 7.66
C PHE A 158 14.80 -5.71 6.34
N ASP A 159 15.78 -4.84 6.10
CA ASP A 159 16.61 -4.88 4.89
C ASP A 159 17.33 -6.24 4.75
N ALA A 160 17.83 -6.79 5.86
CA ALA A 160 18.46 -8.10 5.88
C ALA A 160 17.49 -9.22 5.50
N LEU A 161 16.26 -9.22 6.03
CA LEU A 161 15.26 -10.23 5.66
C LEU A 161 14.88 -10.15 4.18
N VAL A 162 14.70 -8.94 3.64
CA VAL A 162 14.39 -8.75 2.22
C VAL A 162 15.53 -9.27 1.34
N SER A 163 16.77 -8.92 1.67
CA SER A 163 17.95 -9.40 0.93
C SER A 163 18.13 -10.93 1.01
N GLN A 164 17.88 -11.52 2.18
CA GLN A 164 17.92 -12.98 2.36
C GLN A 164 16.85 -13.68 1.53
N GLY A 165 15.62 -13.15 1.52
CA GLY A 165 14.54 -13.72 0.71
C GLY A 165 14.80 -13.57 -0.79
N GLU A 166 15.45 -12.50 -1.23
CA GLU A 166 15.85 -12.32 -2.63
C GLU A 166 16.92 -13.33 -3.08
N ALA A 167 17.87 -13.66 -2.19
CA ALA A 167 18.96 -14.60 -2.49
C ALA A 167 18.58 -16.09 -2.35
N GLU A 168 17.45 -16.42 -1.71
CA GLU A 168 17.03 -17.80 -1.45
C GLU A 168 16.39 -18.45 -2.68
N ASN A 169 16.90 -19.62 -3.06
CA ASN A 169 16.46 -20.36 -4.25
C ASN A 169 15.34 -21.36 -3.94
N ASN A 170 15.22 -21.81 -2.70
CA ASN A 170 14.11 -22.65 -2.26
C ASN A 170 12.85 -21.78 -2.07
N LEU A 171 11.88 -21.93 -2.96
CA LEU A 171 10.66 -21.10 -2.97
C LEU A 171 9.91 -21.09 -1.62
N ALA A 172 9.84 -22.23 -0.93
CA ALA A 172 9.16 -22.30 0.36
C ALA A 172 9.90 -21.50 1.43
N LYS A 173 11.23 -21.63 1.51
CA LYS A 173 12.04 -20.84 2.44
C LYS A 173 12.02 -19.34 2.10
N ARG A 174 12.12 -19.01 0.81
CA ARG A 174 12.05 -17.63 0.31
C ARG A 174 10.78 -16.91 0.77
N PHE A 175 9.63 -17.55 0.59
CA PHE A 175 8.35 -16.97 1.02
C PHE A 175 8.17 -16.96 2.53
N ASP A 176 8.76 -17.91 3.27
CA ASP A 176 8.79 -17.85 4.74
C ASP A 176 9.59 -16.62 5.22
N ILE A 177 10.77 -16.38 4.66
CA ILE A 177 11.59 -15.19 4.94
C ILE A 177 10.85 -13.90 4.59
N PHE A 178 10.23 -13.82 3.40
CA PHE A 178 9.44 -12.64 3.05
C PHE A 178 8.25 -12.45 3.99
N SER A 179 7.61 -13.52 4.46
CA SER A 179 6.51 -13.39 5.43
C SER A 179 7.00 -12.80 6.75
N MET A 180 8.22 -13.12 7.18
CA MET A 180 8.84 -12.49 8.35
C MET A 180 9.11 -10.99 8.12
N ALA A 181 9.60 -10.63 6.92
CA ALA A 181 9.82 -9.23 6.55
C ALA A 181 8.49 -8.43 6.54
N GLU A 182 7.44 -8.97 5.93
CA GLU A 182 6.12 -8.34 5.90
C GLU A 182 5.53 -8.23 7.31
N ARG A 183 5.65 -9.27 8.13
CA ARG A 183 5.19 -9.23 9.51
C ARG A 183 5.89 -8.12 10.31
N MET A 184 7.21 -8.02 10.20
CA MET A 184 7.99 -6.97 10.84
C MET A 184 7.56 -5.58 10.38
N PHE A 185 7.35 -5.42 9.08
CA PHE A 185 6.91 -4.17 8.49
C PHE A 185 5.55 -3.70 9.04
N ILE A 186 4.60 -4.62 9.20
CA ILE A 186 3.28 -4.36 9.77
C ILE A 186 3.36 -4.07 11.27
N ASP A 187 4.09 -4.88 12.04
CA ASP A 187 4.17 -4.75 13.50
C ASP A 187 4.85 -3.44 13.94
N ARG A 188 5.79 -2.94 13.14
CA ARG A 188 6.47 -1.67 13.40
C ARG A 188 5.75 -0.45 12.77
N ALA A 189 4.60 -0.67 12.15
CA ALA A 189 3.68 0.36 11.66
C ALA A 189 4.27 1.35 10.65
N TYR A 190 5.17 0.91 9.76
CA TYR A 190 5.80 1.79 8.77
C TYR A 190 4.85 2.28 7.70
N VAL A 191 3.96 1.42 7.26
CA VAL A 191 2.77 1.78 6.50
C VAL A 191 1.58 1.16 7.22
N LEU A 192 0.45 1.86 7.17
CA LEU A 192 -0.82 1.39 7.72
C LEU A 192 -1.70 0.92 6.56
N PRO A 193 -1.77 -0.39 6.27
CA PRO A 193 -2.61 -0.89 5.18
C PRO A 193 -4.09 -0.73 5.57
N PHE A 194 -4.85 0.04 4.80
CA PHE A 194 -6.27 0.29 5.07
C PHE A 194 -7.20 -0.25 3.98
N GLN A 195 -6.68 -0.49 2.78
CA GLN A 195 -7.43 -1.05 1.67
C GLN A 195 -6.47 -1.76 0.71
N MET A 196 -6.93 -2.86 0.11
CA MET A 196 -6.31 -3.42 -1.08
C MET A 196 -7.22 -3.20 -2.30
N GLY A 197 -6.66 -2.65 -3.36
CA GLY A 197 -7.25 -2.74 -4.70
C GLY A 197 -6.94 -4.12 -5.29
N GLY A 198 -7.81 -4.66 -6.14
CA GLY A 198 -7.54 -5.96 -6.76
C GLY A 198 -8.75 -6.85 -7.03
N GLY A 199 -9.96 -6.40 -6.71
CA GLY A 199 -11.20 -7.06 -7.14
C GLY A 199 -11.52 -6.85 -8.61
N ALA A 200 -10.56 -7.03 -9.52
CA ALA A 200 -10.90 -7.24 -10.93
C ALA A 200 -10.94 -8.74 -11.16
N TYR A 201 -12.10 -9.28 -11.55
CA TYR A 201 -12.16 -10.64 -12.05
C TYR A 201 -11.19 -10.77 -13.22
N THR A 202 -10.11 -11.51 -13.01
CA THR A 202 -9.24 -11.94 -14.09
C THR A 202 -9.84 -13.24 -14.64
N MET A 203 -10.04 -13.29 -15.95
CA MET A 203 -10.48 -14.51 -16.60
C MET A 203 -9.25 -15.39 -16.80
N SER A 204 -9.06 -16.36 -15.91
CA SER A 204 -8.02 -17.38 -16.08
C SER A 204 -8.38 -18.29 -17.25
N LYS A 205 -7.36 -18.82 -17.94
CA LYS A 205 -7.52 -19.72 -19.12
C LYS A 205 -8.26 -19.10 -20.31
N ALA A 206 -8.27 -17.76 -20.38
CA ALA A 206 -8.73 -17.05 -21.57
C ALA A 206 -7.87 -17.44 -22.79
N LEU A 207 -8.51 -17.85 -23.87
CA LEU A 207 -7.84 -18.18 -25.12
C LEU A 207 -7.24 -16.90 -25.72
N PRO A 208 -5.91 -16.83 -25.92
CA PRO A 208 -5.26 -15.69 -26.54
C PRO A 208 -5.92 -15.32 -27.87
N PHE A 209 -5.84 -14.04 -28.23
CA PHE A 209 -6.35 -13.48 -29.48
C PHE A 209 -7.88 -13.41 -29.64
N THR A 210 -8.68 -13.92 -28.70
CA THR A 210 -10.16 -13.81 -28.70
C THR A 210 -10.71 -12.54 -28.02
N TYR A 211 -9.84 -11.70 -27.48
CA TYR A 211 -10.25 -10.48 -26.79
C TYR A 211 -10.73 -9.39 -27.77
N PRO A 212 -11.74 -8.57 -27.39
CA PRO A 212 -12.21 -7.47 -28.21
C PRO A 212 -11.10 -6.45 -28.54
N ARG A 213 -10.98 -6.03 -29.82
CA ARG A 213 -9.87 -5.18 -30.31
C ARG A 213 -10.27 -3.82 -30.88
N GLY A 214 -11.42 -3.29 -30.51
CA GLY A 214 -11.83 -1.95 -30.92
C GLY A 214 -10.78 -0.91 -30.50
N GLY A 215 -10.36 -0.07 -31.45
CA GLY A 215 -9.24 0.86 -31.28
C GLY A 215 -9.48 2.04 -30.34
N PHE A 216 -10.69 2.16 -29.76
CA PHE A 216 -11.07 3.29 -28.92
C PHE A 216 -11.95 2.86 -27.73
N GLY A 217 -11.99 3.72 -26.70
CA GLY A 217 -12.89 3.61 -25.55
C GLY A 217 -12.56 2.48 -24.58
N THR A 218 -13.59 1.90 -23.96
CA THR A 218 -13.48 0.87 -22.91
C THR A 218 -13.26 -0.54 -23.45
N THR A 219 -12.88 -0.69 -24.73
CA THR A 219 -12.85 -2.01 -25.38
C THR A 219 -11.85 -2.99 -24.74
N ARG A 220 -10.72 -2.49 -24.24
CA ARG A 220 -9.75 -3.29 -23.47
C ARG A 220 -10.28 -3.86 -22.14
N PHE A 221 -11.45 -3.39 -21.69
CA PHE A 221 -12.12 -3.84 -20.47
C PHE A 221 -13.36 -4.71 -20.75
N LYS A 222 -13.61 -5.08 -22.02
CA LYS A 222 -14.73 -5.93 -22.41
C LYS A 222 -14.29 -7.41 -22.44
N TYR A 223 -15.07 -8.27 -21.80
CA TYR A 223 -14.85 -9.73 -21.80
C TYR A 223 -15.83 -10.49 -22.71
N LYS A 224 -16.90 -9.85 -23.17
CA LYS A 224 -17.92 -10.48 -24.01
C LYS A 224 -17.30 -10.93 -25.34
N GLY A 225 -17.41 -12.23 -25.63
CA GLY A 225 -16.89 -12.87 -26.84
C GLY A 225 -15.52 -13.54 -26.67
N MET A 226 -14.88 -13.41 -25.50
CA MET A 226 -13.67 -14.17 -25.20
C MET A 226 -14.00 -15.63 -24.94
N ILE A 227 -13.12 -16.52 -25.40
CA ILE A 227 -13.23 -17.97 -25.19
C ILE A 227 -12.39 -18.35 -23.97
N VAL A 228 -12.88 -19.29 -23.16
CA VAL A 228 -12.16 -19.84 -21.99
C VAL A 228 -11.99 -21.33 -22.19
N GLU A 229 -10.78 -21.84 -21.97
CA GLU A 229 -10.49 -23.27 -22.00
C GLU A 229 -10.43 -23.86 -20.58
N SER A 230 -10.64 -25.17 -20.45
CA SER A 230 -10.54 -25.87 -19.16
C SER A 230 -9.10 -26.07 -18.70
N GLU A 231 -8.12 -25.96 -19.59
CA GLU A 231 -6.69 -26.15 -19.32
C GLU A 231 -5.87 -24.91 -19.74
N PRO A 232 -4.68 -24.68 -19.16
CA PRO A 232 -3.78 -23.62 -19.60
C PRO A 232 -3.28 -23.83 -21.03
N VAL A 233 -3.17 -22.75 -21.80
CA VAL A 233 -2.62 -22.78 -23.17
C VAL A 233 -1.12 -23.06 -23.13
N THR A 234 -0.69 -24.13 -23.80
CA THR A 234 0.73 -24.46 -23.95
C THR A 234 1.44 -23.51 -24.92
N MET A 235 2.76 -23.41 -24.85
CA MET A 235 3.55 -22.56 -25.75
C MET A 235 3.34 -22.95 -27.23
N GLU A 236 3.29 -24.25 -27.53
CA GLU A 236 3.03 -24.74 -28.89
C GLU A 236 1.64 -24.31 -29.39
N ARG A 237 0.61 -24.48 -28.54
CA ARG A 237 -0.75 -24.07 -28.86
C ARG A 237 -0.85 -22.56 -29.06
N TYR A 238 -0.15 -21.79 -28.23
CA TYR A 238 -0.06 -20.33 -28.36
C TYR A 238 0.49 -19.91 -29.73
N GLN A 239 1.59 -20.52 -30.18
CA GLN A 239 2.18 -20.18 -31.49
C GLN A 239 1.25 -20.50 -32.65
N LYS A 240 0.54 -21.64 -32.57
CA LYS A 240 -0.46 -22.01 -33.57
C LYS A 240 -1.60 -20.99 -33.63
N LEU A 241 -2.19 -20.65 -32.48
CA LEU A 241 -3.25 -19.64 -32.38
C LEU A 241 -2.80 -18.27 -32.89
N LYS A 242 -1.56 -17.89 -32.60
CA LYS A 242 -0.96 -16.64 -33.09
C LYS A 242 -0.89 -16.63 -34.62
N ALA A 243 -0.36 -17.69 -35.22
CA ALA A 243 -0.21 -17.80 -36.67
C ALA A 243 -1.57 -17.80 -37.39
N GLU A 244 -2.55 -18.56 -36.88
CA GLU A 244 -3.92 -18.59 -37.38
C GLU A 244 -4.56 -17.19 -37.32
N PHE A 245 -4.46 -16.53 -36.17
CA PHE A 245 -5.00 -15.20 -35.96
C PHE A 245 -4.43 -14.15 -36.93
N TYR A 246 -3.11 -14.08 -37.07
CA TYR A 246 -2.50 -13.08 -37.97
C TYR A 246 -2.79 -13.36 -39.44
N LYS A 247 -2.85 -14.64 -39.84
CA LYS A 247 -3.28 -15.03 -41.20
C LYS A 247 -4.71 -14.57 -41.50
N GLU A 248 -5.63 -14.75 -40.55
CA GLU A 248 -7.02 -14.31 -40.68
C GLU A 248 -7.10 -12.77 -40.74
N LEU A 249 -6.39 -12.08 -39.85
CA LEU A 249 -6.33 -10.62 -39.83
C LEU A 249 -5.84 -10.05 -41.17
N GLU A 250 -4.75 -10.58 -41.71
CA GLU A 250 -4.22 -10.19 -43.02
C GLU A 250 -5.21 -10.44 -44.15
N SER A 251 -5.97 -11.54 -44.09
CA SER A 251 -6.99 -11.84 -45.09
C SER A 251 -8.18 -10.89 -45.02
N THR A 252 -8.49 -10.37 -43.83
CA THR A 252 -9.60 -9.45 -43.58
C THR A 252 -9.23 -8.02 -43.97
N LEU A 253 -7.96 -7.63 -43.84
CA LEU A 253 -7.43 -6.32 -44.26
C LEU A 253 -7.27 -6.18 -45.79
N LYS A 254 -7.30 -7.30 -46.52
CA LYS A 254 -7.20 -7.33 -48.00
C LYS A 254 -8.57 -7.28 -48.70
N LYS A 255 -9.67 -7.22 -47.96
CA LYS A 255 -11.03 -6.97 -48.45
C LYS A 255 -11.41 -5.52 -48.21
#